data_AF-A0A1M6AJR6-F1
#
_entry.id   AF-A0A1M6AJR6-F1
#
_cell.length_a   1.000
_cell.length_b   1.000
_cell.length_c   1.000
_cell.angle_alpha   90.00
_cell.angle_beta   90.00
_cell.angle_gamma   90.00
#
_symmetry.space_group_name_H-M   'P 1'
#
loop_
_entity.id
_entity.type
_entity.pdbx_description
1 polymer ?
#
loop_
_entity_poly.entity_id
_entity_poly.type
_entity_poly.pdbx_seq_one_letter_code
_entity_poly.pdbx_strand_id
1 'polypeptide(L)'
;MKFIPIFIACFLITSCSSSKRVSEKTEIQVTEEQATEQNTSVTENSELIDVLETKDTITSKPNTKQEVFTPLAWTELLQKHVSNEGNVNYNGFNTDRKALLSYIGSLGENMPSDTWTEEDKLAYWINTYNALTIDLILRHYPVESIKDIKNPWDQRYWQLGDKWYNLNEIEHDILRKMKEPRIHFAIVCASYSCPKLQNEAFTASKLEEQLTNATKSFINDPEKNDLTPSKIGLSKIFAWFDKDFLINGTGSIIEYINRYSNIKISPKTPKKFKDYDWSLNN
;
A
#
# COMPACT_ATOMS: atom_id res chain seq x y z
N MET A 1 -4.62 -31.13 -55.13
CA MET A 1 -4.86 -29.86 -55.87
C MET A 1 -5.05 -28.75 -54.84
N LYS A 2 -4.54 -27.55 -55.09
CA LYS A 2 -4.59 -26.42 -54.14
C LYS A 2 -5.92 -25.69 -54.27
N PHE A 3 -6.58 -25.36 -53.15
CA PHE A 3 -7.63 -24.34 -53.10
C PHE A 3 -7.41 -23.42 -51.89
N ILE A 4 -7.66 -22.13 -52.12
CA ILE A 4 -7.33 -21.00 -51.24
C ILE A 4 -8.62 -20.54 -50.53
N PRO A 5 -8.64 -20.37 -49.20
CA PRO A 5 -9.69 -19.59 -48.54
C PRO A 5 -9.38 -18.09 -48.66
N ILE A 6 -10.38 -17.32 -49.11
CA ILE A 6 -10.29 -15.88 -49.33
C ILE A 6 -10.53 -15.11 -48.01
N PHE A 7 -9.67 -14.13 -47.71
CA PHE A 7 -9.91 -13.14 -46.66
C PHE A 7 -11.07 -12.21 -47.07
N ILE A 8 -12.06 -12.03 -46.20
CA ILE A 8 -13.02 -10.92 -46.27
C ILE A 8 -12.93 -10.13 -44.97
N ALA A 9 -12.46 -8.89 -45.06
CA ALA A 9 -12.39 -7.97 -43.94
C ALA A 9 -13.68 -7.15 -43.86
N CYS A 10 -14.37 -7.19 -42.71
CA CYS A 10 -15.48 -6.28 -42.43
C CYS A 10 -14.97 -5.01 -41.74
N PHE A 11 -15.05 -3.88 -42.44
CA PHE A 11 -14.82 -2.56 -41.86
C PHE A 11 -15.97 -2.18 -40.92
N LEU A 12 -15.66 -1.86 -39.66
CA LEU A 12 -16.58 -1.18 -38.75
C LEU A 12 -16.47 0.34 -38.98
N ILE A 13 -17.61 0.99 -39.19
CA ILE A 13 -17.70 2.45 -39.35
C ILE A 13 -18.23 3.04 -38.05
N THR A 14 -17.36 3.67 -37.26
CA THR A 14 -17.75 4.40 -36.04
C THR A 14 -18.07 5.85 -36.38
N SER A 15 -19.31 6.29 -36.13
CA SER A 15 -19.69 7.69 -36.29
C SER A 15 -19.54 8.46 -34.98
N CYS A 16 -18.75 9.53 -35.00
CA CYS A 16 -18.62 10.46 -33.87
C CYS A 16 -19.81 11.44 -33.86
N SER A 17 -20.27 11.83 -32.67
CA SER A 17 -20.85 13.17 -32.50
C SER A 17 -20.36 13.81 -31.20
N SER A 18 -19.75 14.98 -31.32
CA SER A 18 -19.34 15.82 -30.19
C SER A 18 -20.29 17.01 -30.11
N SER A 19 -21.00 17.16 -29.00
CA SER A 19 -21.83 18.34 -28.76
C SER A 19 -21.14 19.29 -27.78
N LYS A 20 -20.81 20.50 -28.25
CA LYS A 20 -20.38 21.60 -27.39
C LYS A 20 -21.62 22.21 -26.71
N ARG A 21 -21.49 22.62 -25.45
CA ARG A 21 -22.34 23.69 -24.88
C ARG A 21 -21.46 24.79 -24.30
N VAL A 22 -22.00 26.01 -24.35
CA VAL A 22 -21.32 27.27 -24.02
C VAL A 22 -22.06 27.91 -22.84
N SER A 23 -21.28 28.57 -21.98
CA SER A 23 -21.62 29.53 -20.91
C SER A 23 -23.01 29.52 -20.26
N GLU A 24 -23.01 29.60 -18.93
CA GLU A 24 -23.62 30.75 -18.27
C GLU A 24 -22.80 31.15 -17.04
N LYS A 25 -22.63 32.45 -16.81
CA LYS A 25 -22.10 33.00 -15.55
C LYS A 25 -23.30 33.53 -14.76
N THR A 26 -23.38 33.17 -13.48
CA THR A 26 -24.25 33.88 -12.54
C THR A 26 -23.45 34.32 -11.34
N GLU A 27 -23.44 35.64 -11.15
CA GLU A 27 -22.83 36.38 -10.05
C GLU A 27 -23.98 36.82 -9.14
N ILE A 28 -23.89 36.64 -7.82
CA ILE A 28 -24.69 37.35 -6.82
C ILE A 28 -23.92 37.40 -5.48
N GLN A 29 -23.51 38.62 -5.15
CA GLN A 29 -23.49 39.32 -3.86
C GLN A 29 -22.88 38.65 -2.61
N VAL A 30 -21.83 39.33 -2.13
CA VAL A 30 -21.38 39.40 -0.74
C VAL A 30 -22.36 40.25 0.07
N THR A 31 -22.61 39.85 1.33
CA THR A 31 -23.14 40.74 2.37
C THR A 31 -22.22 40.68 3.58
N GLU A 32 -21.71 41.82 4.03
CA GLU A 32 -20.95 41.96 5.27
C GLU A 32 -21.91 42.02 6.47
N GLU A 33 -21.49 41.50 7.63
CA GLU A 33 -21.99 41.96 8.92
C GLU A 33 -20.83 42.03 9.92
N GLN A 34 -20.68 43.17 10.58
CA GLN A 34 -19.62 43.45 11.55
C GLN A 34 -20.05 43.09 12.97
N ALA A 35 -19.11 42.62 13.80
CA ALA A 35 -19.26 42.62 15.25
C ALA A 35 -17.98 43.14 15.94
N THR A 36 -18.17 44.28 16.58
CA THR A 36 -17.23 45.14 17.33
C THR A 36 -16.26 44.48 18.30
N GLU A 37 -15.06 45.07 18.40
CA GLU A 37 -14.14 44.95 19.54
C GLU A 37 -14.73 45.57 20.82
N GLN A 38 -14.35 45.04 22.00
CA GLN A 38 -14.12 45.87 23.18
C GLN A 38 -12.84 45.45 23.91
N ASN A 39 -12.19 46.45 24.52
CA ASN A 39 -10.81 46.43 24.98
C ASN A 39 -10.75 47.07 26.38
N THR A 40 -10.13 46.40 27.36
CA THR A 40 -9.68 47.08 28.59
C THR A 40 -8.44 46.42 29.20
N SER A 41 -7.42 47.24 29.44
CA SER A 41 -6.26 47.03 30.34
C SER A 41 -6.68 47.05 31.83
N VAL A 42 -5.87 46.95 32.90
CA VAL A 42 -4.40 47.02 33.19
C VAL A 42 -4.09 45.94 34.28
N THR A 43 -2.95 45.77 34.97
CA THR A 43 -1.77 46.60 35.31
C THR A 43 -0.56 45.69 35.62
N GLU A 44 0.65 46.23 35.66
CA GLU A 44 1.82 45.63 36.34
C GLU A 44 1.74 45.80 37.87
N ASN A 45 2.43 44.95 38.63
CA ASN A 45 3.12 45.38 39.85
C ASN A 45 4.27 44.43 40.21
N SER A 46 5.38 44.99 40.67
CA SER A 46 6.59 44.26 41.07
C SER A 46 6.60 43.97 42.57
N GLU A 47 7.24 42.88 43.02
CA GLU A 47 8.23 42.97 44.10
C GLU A 47 9.09 41.70 44.21
N LEU A 48 10.35 41.87 44.65
CA LEU A 48 11.31 40.79 44.85
C LEU A 48 11.19 40.19 46.25
N ILE A 49 11.33 38.86 46.37
CA ILE A 49 11.86 38.23 47.57
C ILE A 49 12.93 37.21 47.14
N ASP A 50 14.19 37.53 47.47
CA ASP A 50 15.36 36.66 47.33
C ASP A 50 15.59 35.90 48.64
N VAL A 51 15.36 34.58 48.65
CA VAL A 51 15.75 33.70 49.77
C VAL A 51 16.13 32.29 49.28
N LEU A 52 17.44 32.00 49.37
CA LEU A 52 18.11 30.70 49.51
C LEU A 52 18.21 29.72 48.32
N GLU A 53 19.47 29.46 47.96
CA GLU A 53 19.91 28.33 47.14
C GLU A 53 19.51 26.97 47.74
N THR A 54 18.93 26.10 46.93
CA THR A 54 19.09 24.64 47.07
C THR A 54 19.58 24.05 45.75
N LYS A 55 20.79 23.46 45.78
CA LYS A 55 21.40 22.77 44.64
C LYS A 55 20.83 21.36 44.50
N ASP A 56 19.59 21.24 44.04
CA ASP A 56 19.07 19.98 43.51
C ASP A 56 19.21 19.96 42.00
N THR A 57 20.33 19.39 41.54
CA THR A 57 20.63 19.19 40.13
C THR A 57 19.75 18.07 39.56
N ILE A 58 18.48 18.36 39.32
CA ILE A 58 17.60 17.51 38.50
C ILE A 58 18.08 17.63 37.06
N THR A 59 19.07 16.81 36.69
CA THR A 59 19.41 16.55 35.28
C THR A 59 18.24 15.82 34.63
N SER A 60 17.23 16.56 34.18
CA SER A 60 16.28 16.09 33.21
C SER A 60 17.04 15.77 31.93
N LYS A 61 17.30 14.48 31.70
CA LYS A 61 17.77 14.02 30.38
C LYS A 61 16.77 14.52 29.34
N PRO A 62 17.22 15.13 28.22
CA PRO A 62 16.30 15.45 27.14
C PRO A 62 15.69 14.12 26.67
N ASN A 63 14.37 14.00 26.79
CA ASN A 63 13.64 12.84 26.32
C ASN A 63 13.56 12.93 24.79
N THR A 64 14.63 12.51 24.12
CA THR A 64 14.70 12.46 22.67
C THR A 64 13.64 11.49 22.19
N LYS A 65 12.51 12.01 21.69
CA LYS A 65 11.65 11.24 20.79
C LYS A 65 12.54 10.81 19.63
N GLN A 66 12.92 9.54 19.61
CA GLN A 66 13.68 8.94 18.53
C GLN A 66 12.86 9.14 17.24
N GLU A 67 13.44 9.77 16.21
CA GLU A 67 12.74 9.98 14.95
C GLU A 67 12.46 8.61 14.31
N VAL A 68 11.19 8.25 14.26
CA VAL A 68 10.72 7.08 13.52
C VAL A 68 10.73 7.42 12.03
N PHE A 69 11.24 6.50 11.21
CA PHE A 69 11.30 6.68 9.76
C PHE A 69 9.92 6.95 9.16
N THR A 70 9.77 8.08 8.45
CA THR A 70 8.49 8.45 7.81
C THR A 70 8.55 8.22 6.29
N PRO A 71 7.68 7.38 5.71
CA PRO A 71 7.73 7.01 4.30
C PRO A 71 7.07 8.05 3.37
N LEU A 72 7.22 9.35 3.64
CA LEU A 72 6.53 10.43 2.90
C LEU A 72 6.87 10.43 1.40
N ALA A 73 8.16 10.32 1.06
CA ALA A 73 8.61 10.25 -0.34
C ALA A 73 8.04 9.03 -1.10
N TRP A 74 7.69 7.95 -0.39
CA TRP A 74 7.02 6.79 -0.98
C TRP A 74 5.54 7.05 -1.21
N THR A 75 4.84 7.67 -0.26
CA THR A 75 3.46 8.16 -0.47
C THR A 75 3.38 9.11 -1.67
N GLU A 76 4.32 10.04 -1.82
CA GLU A 76 4.35 10.96 -2.97
C GLU A 76 4.47 10.23 -4.32
N LEU A 77 5.37 9.25 -4.40
CA LEU A 77 5.53 8.39 -5.59
C LEU A 77 4.28 7.54 -5.87
N LEU A 78 3.71 6.95 -4.83
CA LEU A 78 2.48 6.16 -4.90
C LEU A 78 1.30 6.99 -5.40
N GLN A 79 1.04 8.15 -4.81
CA GLN A 79 -0.06 9.03 -5.21
C GLN A 79 0.09 9.58 -6.63
N LYS A 80 1.33 9.72 -7.13
CA LYS A 80 1.60 10.19 -8.50
C LYS A 80 1.42 9.11 -9.57
N HIS A 81 1.64 7.84 -9.23
CA HIS A 81 1.76 6.74 -10.22
C HIS A 81 0.86 5.52 -9.98
N VAL A 82 0.12 5.47 -8.88
CA VAL A 82 -0.79 4.36 -8.54
C VAL A 82 -2.21 4.89 -8.44
N SER A 83 -3.13 4.32 -9.23
CA SER A 83 -4.54 4.72 -9.20
C SER A 83 -5.24 4.24 -7.92
N ASN A 84 -6.45 4.75 -7.64
CA ASN A 84 -7.26 4.30 -6.50
C ASN A 84 -7.64 2.80 -6.60
N GLU A 85 -7.63 2.26 -7.81
CA GLU A 85 -7.88 0.85 -8.13
C GLU A 85 -6.63 -0.03 -7.95
N GLY A 86 -5.44 0.57 -7.72
CA GLY A 86 -4.18 -0.13 -7.56
C GLY A 86 -3.40 -0.41 -8.84
N ASN A 87 -3.79 0.22 -9.96
CA ASN A 87 -3.09 0.11 -11.25
C ASN A 87 -1.85 1.01 -11.25
N VAL A 88 -0.73 0.51 -11.77
CA VAL A 88 0.60 1.12 -11.67
C VAL A 88 1.06 1.65 -13.02
N ASN A 89 1.22 2.96 -13.10
CA ASN A 89 1.84 3.64 -14.25
C ASN A 89 3.36 3.45 -14.24
N TYR A 90 3.84 2.27 -14.68
CA TYR A 90 5.28 1.97 -14.77
C TYR A 90 6.06 2.97 -15.64
N ASN A 91 5.45 3.51 -16.70
CA ASN A 91 6.07 4.55 -17.52
C ASN A 91 6.29 5.84 -16.71
N GLY A 92 5.28 6.27 -15.95
CA GLY A 92 5.37 7.39 -15.00
C GLY A 92 6.45 7.16 -13.95
N PHE A 93 6.39 6.01 -13.27
CA PHE A 93 7.40 5.59 -12.30
C PHE A 93 8.83 5.61 -12.86
N ASN A 94 9.01 5.24 -14.14
CA ASN A 94 10.32 5.28 -14.79
C ASN A 94 10.86 6.72 -14.97
N THR A 95 9.98 7.70 -15.17
CA THR A 95 10.39 9.12 -15.23
C THR A 95 10.89 9.66 -13.88
N ASP A 96 10.28 9.21 -12.78
CA ASP A 96 10.71 9.54 -11.42
C ASP A 96 11.65 8.47 -10.81
N ARG A 97 12.26 7.60 -11.62
CA ARG A 97 13.06 6.46 -11.12
C ARG A 97 14.20 6.88 -10.19
N LYS A 98 14.75 8.10 -10.36
CA LYS A 98 15.73 8.68 -9.43
C LYS A 98 15.15 8.86 -8.02
N ALA A 99 13.91 9.36 -7.89
CA ALA A 99 13.26 9.55 -6.60
C ALA A 99 12.95 8.20 -5.92
N LEU A 100 12.51 7.19 -6.70
CA LEU A 100 12.35 5.83 -6.20
C LEU A 100 13.67 5.25 -5.65
N LEU A 101 14.77 5.39 -6.41
CA LEU A 101 16.08 4.93 -5.95
C LEU A 101 16.58 5.71 -4.72
N SER A 102 16.28 7.00 -4.60
CA SER A 102 16.56 7.78 -3.39
C SER A 102 15.76 7.30 -2.17
N TYR A 103 14.48 6.94 -2.34
CA TYR A 103 13.69 6.32 -1.27
C TYR A 103 14.23 4.93 -0.88
N ILE A 104 14.61 4.10 -1.84
CA ILE A 104 15.22 2.80 -1.57
C ILE A 104 16.58 2.95 -0.85
N GLY A 105 17.34 4.00 -1.18
CA GLY A 105 18.55 4.36 -0.44
C GLY A 105 18.27 4.72 1.02
N SER A 106 17.28 5.57 1.28
CA SER A 106 16.95 5.99 2.65
C SER A 106 16.36 4.85 3.50
N LEU A 107 15.69 3.85 2.91
CA LEU A 107 15.37 2.60 3.61
C LEU A 107 16.65 1.94 4.17
N GLY A 108 17.68 1.79 3.34
CA GLY A 108 18.95 1.18 3.75
C GLY A 108 19.69 1.93 4.86
N GLU A 109 19.50 3.25 4.96
CA GLU A 109 20.04 4.10 6.03
C GLU A 109 19.21 4.06 7.32
N ASN A 110 17.91 3.72 7.22
CA ASN A 110 16.92 3.81 8.31
C ASN A 110 16.29 2.44 8.61
N MET A 111 17.12 1.41 8.71
CA MET A 111 16.72 0.05 9.02
C MET A 111 16.02 -0.06 10.41
N PRO A 112 15.02 -0.95 10.58
CA PRO A 112 14.34 -1.12 11.86
C PRO A 112 15.30 -1.56 12.97
N SER A 113 15.16 -0.95 14.14
CA SER A 113 15.98 -1.24 15.33
C SER A 113 15.17 -1.94 16.43
N ASP A 114 15.85 -2.45 17.45
CA ASP A 114 15.20 -3.12 18.59
C ASP A 114 14.29 -2.17 19.41
N THR A 115 14.45 -0.85 19.27
CA THR A 115 13.59 0.15 19.94
C THR A 115 12.30 0.46 19.18
N TRP A 116 12.14 -0.04 17.96
CA TRP A 116 10.92 0.15 17.17
C TRP A 116 9.80 -0.79 17.64
N THR A 117 8.54 -0.34 17.50
CA THR A 117 7.38 -1.21 17.70
C THR A 117 7.28 -2.28 16.62
N GLU A 118 6.48 -3.32 16.83
CA GLU A 118 6.23 -4.33 15.79
C GLU A 118 5.46 -3.73 14.61
N GLU A 119 4.61 -2.74 14.88
CA GLU A 119 3.89 -1.94 13.89
C GLU A 119 4.85 -1.11 13.02
N ASP A 120 5.85 -0.45 13.61
CA ASP A 120 6.88 0.29 12.87
C ASP A 120 7.68 -0.65 11.95
N LYS A 121 8.14 -1.79 12.49
CA LYS A 121 8.88 -2.82 11.74
C LYS A 121 8.03 -3.36 10.58
N LEU A 122 6.77 -3.67 10.83
CA LEU A 122 5.86 -4.27 9.85
C LEU A 122 5.53 -3.28 8.73
N ALA A 123 5.19 -2.04 9.08
CA ALA A 123 4.95 -0.97 8.10
C ALA A 123 6.19 -0.74 7.21
N TYR A 124 7.38 -0.68 7.80
CA TYR A 124 8.65 -0.56 7.07
C TYR A 124 8.86 -1.71 6.08
N TRP A 125 8.71 -2.96 6.51
CA TRP A 125 8.99 -4.11 5.64
C TRP A 125 7.95 -4.30 4.52
N ILE A 126 6.68 -3.95 4.76
CA ILE A 126 5.64 -3.91 3.70
C ILE A 126 6.00 -2.85 2.65
N ASN A 127 6.32 -1.62 3.08
CA ASN A 127 6.71 -0.54 2.16
C ASN A 127 7.98 -0.88 1.39
N THR A 128 8.97 -1.47 2.07
CA THR A 128 10.21 -1.96 1.45
C THR A 128 9.90 -2.95 0.34
N TYR A 129 9.19 -4.05 0.63
CA TYR A 129 8.84 -5.06 -0.39
C TYR A 129 8.17 -4.43 -1.61
N ASN A 130 7.18 -3.56 -1.39
CA ASN A 130 6.44 -2.92 -2.48
C ASN A 130 7.34 -2.01 -3.34
N ALA A 131 8.19 -1.17 -2.73
CA ALA A 131 9.12 -0.31 -3.47
C ALA A 131 10.18 -1.12 -4.24
N LEU A 132 10.69 -2.20 -3.65
CA LEU A 132 11.64 -3.10 -4.31
C LEU A 132 10.99 -3.85 -5.48
N THR A 133 9.73 -4.28 -5.36
CA THR A 133 8.99 -4.88 -6.48
C THR A 133 8.80 -3.88 -7.63
N ILE A 134 8.48 -2.62 -7.36
CA ILE A 134 8.40 -1.60 -8.43
C ILE A 134 9.76 -1.41 -9.11
N ASP A 135 10.85 -1.24 -8.37
CA ASP A 135 12.19 -1.12 -8.99
C ASP A 135 12.62 -2.39 -9.74
N LEU A 136 12.18 -3.59 -9.30
CA LEU A 136 12.39 -4.83 -10.04
C LEU A 136 11.73 -4.78 -11.42
N ILE A 137 10.46 -4.39 -11.51
CA ILE A 137 9.79 -4.25 -12.81
C ILE A 137 10.49 -3.18 -13.65
N LEU A 138 10.80 -2.01 -13.10
CA LEU A 138 11.46 -0.92 -13.83
C LEU A 138 12.86 -1.29 -14.37
N ARG A 139 13.60 -2.18 -13.69
CA ARG A 139 14.90 -2.68 -14.19
C ARG A 139 14.80 -3.54 -15.44
N HIS A 140 13.66 -4.18 -15.67
CA HIS A 140 13.42 -5.08 -16.80
C HIS A 140 12.42 -4.51 -17.82
N TYR A 141 11.77 -3.38 -17.50
CA TYR A 141 10.70 -2.78 -18.31
C TYR A 141 11.18 -2.40 -19.73
N PRO A 142 10.40 -2.69 -20.79
CA PRO A 142 9.07 -3.32 -20.78
C PRO A 142 9.10 -4.84 -20.58
N VAL A 143 8.24 -5.32 -19.68
CA VAL A 143 7.83 -6.74 -19.54
C VAL A 143 6.32 -6.79 -19.44
N GLU A 144 5.71 -7.89 -19.88
CA GLU A 144 4.26 -8.10 -19.77
C GLU A 144 3.89 -8.80 -18.46
N SER A 145 4.86 -9.49 -17.83
CA SER A 145 4.71 -10.14 -16.54
C SER A 145 5.99 -10.10 -15.70
N ILE A 146 5.86 -10.03 -14.37
CA ILE A 146 6.96 -10.35 -13.44
C ILE A 146 7.54 -11.76 -13.70
N LYS A 147 6.76 -12.69 -14.27
CA LYS A 147 7.19 -14.05 -14.60
C LYS A 147 8.15 -14.13 -15.80
N ASP A 148 8.24 -13.09 -16.62
CA ASP A 148 9.17 -13.00 -17.74
C ASP A 148 10.60 -12.71 -17.27
N ILE A 149 10.73 -12.10 -16.08
CA ILE A 149 12.00 -11.87 -15.40
C ILE A 149 12.49 -13.21 -14.84
N LYS A 150 13.74 -13.57 -15.14
CA LYS A 150 14.37 -14.79 -14.61
C LYS A 150 14.51 -14.71 -13.09
N ASN A 151 13.94 -15.68 -12.36
CA ASN A 151 14.02 -15.81 -10.89
C ASN A 151 13.75 -14.47 -10.16
N PRO A 152 12.57 -13.84 -10.34
CA PRO A 152 12.37 -12.43 -9.99
C PRO A 152 12.51 -12.19 -8.49
N TRP A 153 11.97 -13.07 -7.66
CA TRP A 153 12.02 -12.96 -6.20
C TRP A 153 13.40 -13.26 -5.60
N ASP A 154 14.32 -13.87 -6.35
CA ASP A 154 15.67 -14.22 -5.88
C ASP A 154 16.72 -13.14 -6.20
N GLN A 155 16.37 -12.13 -7.01
CA GLN A 155 17.28 -11.07 -7.44
C GLN A 155 17.81 -10.25 -6.26
N ARG A 156 19.14 -10.22 -6.08
CA ARG A 156 19.82 -9.44 -5.04
C ARG A 156 20.29 -8.09 -5.58
N TYR A 157 19.37 -7.15 -5.72
CA TYR A 157 19.64 -5.81 -6.29
C TYR A 157 19.70 -4.67 -5.28
N TRP A 158 19.35 -4.92 -4.02
CA TRP A 158 19.12 -3.87 -3.03
C TRP A 158 19.94 -4.13 -1.78
N GLN A 159 20.82 -3.19 -1.46
CA GLN A 159 21.57 -3.17 -0.21
C GLN A 159 20.79 -2.35 0.82
N LEU A 160 20.51 -2.95 1.97
CA LEU A 160 19.87 -2.30 3.12
C LEU A 160 20.79 -2.53 4.33
N GLY A 161 21.33 -1.45 4.92
CA GLY A 161 22.50 -1.52 5.78
C GLY A 161 23.67 -2.25 5.08
N ASP A 162 24.33 -3.16 5.80
CA ASP A 162 25.45 -3.94 5.26
C ASP A 162 25.04 -5.20 4.47
N LYS A 163 23.74 -5.50 4.35
CA LYS A 163 23.24 -6.72 3.69
C LYS A 163 22.55 -6.43 2.36
N TRP A 164 22.84 -7.27 1.36
CA TRP A 164 22.07 -7.35 0.12
C TRP A 164 20.86 -8.26 0.29
N TYR A 165 19.66 -7.77 -0.03
CA TYR A 165 18.38 -8.47 0.09
C TYR A 165 17.79 -8.86 -1.26
N ASN A 166 16.91 -9.86 -1.25
CA ASN A 166 15.94 -10.14 -2.32
C ASN A 166 14.50 -10.17 -1.76
N LEU A 167 13.49 -10.25 -2.65
CA LEU A 167 12.08 -10.20 -2.25
C LEU A 167 11.67 -11.44 -1.43
N ASN A 168 12.20 -12.63 -1.77
CA ASN A 168 11.95 -13.87 -1.04
C ASN A 168 12.38 -13.78 0.44
N GLU A 169 13.53 -13.19 0.74
CA GLU A 169 13.99 -12.97 2.12
C GLU A 169 13.07 -12.03 2.89
N ILE A 170 12.60 -10.94 2.27
CA ILE A 170 11.73 -9.97 2.94
C ILE A 170 10.36 -10.59 3.23
N GLU A 171 9.79 -11.32 2.28
CA GLU A 171 8.49 -11.96 2.45
C GLU A 171 8.56 -13.17 3.40
N HIS A 172 9.40 -14.16 3.09
CA HIS A 172 9.39 -15.44 3.79
C HIS A 172 10.23 -15.45 5.06
N ASP A 173 11.37 -14.74 5.07
CA ASP A 173 12.28 -14.76 6.22
C ASP A 173 12.03 -13.63 7.24
N ILE A 174 11.30 -12.58 6.86
CA ILE A 174 10.96 -11.46 7.74
C ILE A 174 9.44 -11.37 7.94
N LEU A 175 8.69 -10.86 6.95
CA LEU A 175 7.27 -10.50 7.09
C LEU A 175 6.41 -11.67 7.58
N ARG A 176 6.52 -12.86 6.98
CA ARG A 176 5.77 -14.05 7.40
C ARG A 176 6.12 -14.54 8.81
N LYS A 177 7.32 -14.24 9.32
CA LYS A 177 7.70 -14.57 10.71
C LYS A 177 7.11 -13.59 11.74
N MET A 178 6.62 -12.42 11.31
CA MET A 178 5.87 -11.48 12.15
C MET A 178 4.44 -11.93 12.47
N LYS A 179 3.96 -13.03 11.85
CA LYS A 179 2.66 -13.68 12.14
C LYS A 179 1.42 -12.80 11.89
N GLU A 180 1.55 -11.77 11.07
CA GLU A 180 0.42 -10.98 10.58
C GLU A 180 -0.08 -11.55 9.23
N PRO A 181 -1.20 -12.30 9.18
CA PRO A 181 -1.71 -12.87 7.93
C PRO A 181 -2.14 -11.83 6.88
N ARG A 182 -2.43 -10.59 7.28
CA ARG A 182 -2.88 -9.51 6.38
C ARG A 182 -1.78 -8.97 5.46
N ILE A 183 -0.49 -9.31 5.70
CA ILE A 183 0.60 -8.98 4.76
C ILE A 183 0.29 -9.44 3.33
N HIS A 184 -0.39 -10.58 3.18
CA HIS A 184 -0.77 -11.18 1.90
C HIS A 184 -1.80 -10.37 1.10
N PHE A 185 -2.30 -9.28 1.67
CA PHE A 185 -3.15 -8.28 1.01
C PHE A 185 -2.51 -6.89 0.95
N ALA A 186 -1.33 -6.71 1.56
CA ALA A 186 -0.61 -5.45 1.68
C ALA A 186 0.68 -5.41 0.84
N ILE A 187 1.29 -6.57 0.57
CA ILE A 187 2.41 -6.70 -0.36
C ILE A 187 1.92 -7.09 -1.77
N VAL A 188 2.57 -6.56 -2.79
CA VAL A 188 2.13 -6.69 -4.19
C VAL A 188 3.25 -7.26 -5.05
N CYS A 189 2.91 -8.30 -5.81
CA CYS A 189 3.79 -9.06 -6.69
C CYS A 189 3.77 -8.57 -8.15
N ALA A 190 3.35 -7.32 -8.38
CA ALA A 190 3.21 -6.67 -9.68
C ALA A 190 2.37 -7.44 -10.73
N SER A 191 1.32 -8.16 -10.32
CA SER A 191 0.43 -8.87 -11.25
C SER A 191 -1.06 -8.54 -11.05
N TYR A 192 -1.85 -8.66 -12.11
CA TYR A 192 -3.28 -8.34 -12.13
C TYR A 192 -4.13 -9.13 -11.11
N SER A 193 -3.73 -10.37 -10.78
CA SER A 193 -4.39 -11.17 -9.73
C SER A 193 -3.83 -10.97 -8.31
N CYS A 194 -2.83 -10.11 -8.13
CA CYS A 194 -2.30 -9.74 -6.82
C CYS A 194 -3.25 -8.74 -6.10
N PRO A 195 -3.01 -8.45 -4.80
CA PRO A 195 -3.70 -7.38 -4.10
C PRO A 195 -3.40 -6.02 -4.72
N LYS A 196 -4.28 -5.04 -4.47
CA LYS A 196 -4.12 -3.67 -4.94
C LYS A 196 -2.95 -3.01 -4.21
N LEU A 197 -2.01 -2.44 -4.95
CA LEU A 197 -1.01 -1.56 -4.35
C LEU A 197 -1.72 -0.33 -3.81
N GLN A 198 -1.59 -0.09 -2.52
CA GLN A 198 -2.18 1.09 -1.89
C GLN A 198 -1.46 2.33 -2.42
N ASN A 199 -2.20 3.42 -2.68
CA ASN A 199 -1.62 4.69 -3.12
C ASN A 199 -1.13 5.56 -1.94
N GLU A 200 -1.06 5.01 -0.73
CA GLU A 200 -0.42 5.60 0.46
C GLU A 200 0.52 4.57 1.08
N ALA A 201 1.68 5.01 1.57
CA ALA A 201 2.58 4.15 2.32
C ALA A 201 1.96 3.71 3.67
N PHE A 202 2.32 2.51 4.12
CA PHE A 202 1.91 2.02 5.43
C PHE A 202 2.65 2.78 6.55
N THR A 203 1.96 3.17 7.62
CA THR A 203 2.58 3.81 8.80
C THR A 203 2.07 3.15 10.07
N ALA A 204 2.91 2.98 11.11
CA ALA A 204 2.50 2.32 12.35
C ALA A 204 1.21 2.91 12.96
N SER A 205 1.08 4.24 12.92
CA SER A 205 -0.10 4.99 13.38
C SER A 205 -1.41 4.68 12.64
N LYS A 206 -1.35 4.15 11.42
CA LYS A 206 -2.50 3.80 10.57
C LYS A 206 -2.56 2.30 10.24
N LEU A 207 -1.56 1.52 10.64
CA LEU A 207 -1.30 0.18 10.11
C LEU A 207 -2.49 -0.78 10.26
N GLU A 208 -3.13 -0.78 11.43
CA GLU A 208 -4.31 -1.61 11.69
C GLU A 208 -5.47 -1.28 10.73
N GLU A 209 -5.74 0.01 10.51
CA GLU A 209 -6.77 0.47 9.58
C GLU A 209 -6.39 0.10 8.14
N GLN A 210 -5.16 0.40 7.72
CA GLN A 210 -4.68 0.13 6.36
C GLN A 210 -4.68 -1.37 6.03
N LEU A 211 -4.18 -2.23 6.93
CA LEU A 211 -4.22 -3.69 6.77
C LEU A 211 -5.66 -4.22 6.73
N THR A 212 -6.53 -3.74 7.62
CA THR A 212 -7.95 -4.15 7.64
C THR A 212 -8.69 -3.71 6.37
N ASN A 213 -8.43 -2.51 5.87
CA ASN A 213 -9.02 -1.98 4.64
C ASN A 213 -8.52 -2.73 3.39
N ALA A 214 -7.21 -2.97 3.27
CA ALA A 214 -6.63 -3.77 2.19
C ALA A 214 -7.20 -5.21 2.19
N THR A 215 -7.30 -5.83 3.37
CA THR A 215 -7.88 -7.18 3.55
C THR A 215 -9.35 -7.23 3.14
N LYS A 216 -10.18 -6.28 3.60
CA LYS A 216 -11.59 -6.18 3.21
C LYS A 216 -11.75 -5.92 1.71
N SER A 217 -10.93 -5.03 1.15
CA SER A 217 -10.95 -4.71 -0.28
C SER A 217 -10.67 -5.97 -1.11
N PHE A 218 -9.57 -6.68 -0.83
CA PHE A 218 -9.22 -7.90 -1.56
C PHE A 218 -10.26 -9.02 -1.43
N ILE A 219 -10.72 -9.31 -0.20
CA ILE A 219 -11.68 -10.40 0.06
C ILE A 219 -13.01 -10.18 -0.66
N ASN A 220 -13.48 -8.92 -0.75
CA ASN A 220 -14.77 -8.59 -1.35
C ASN A 220 -14.67 -8.17 -2.82
N ASP A 221 -13.48 -8.18 -3.43
CA ASP A 221 -13.28 -7.87 -4.84
C ASP A 221 -13.75 -9.05 -5.72
N PRO A 222 -14.79 -8.89 -6.57
CA PRO A 222 -15.36 -9.98 -7.37
C PRO A 222 -14.40 -10.46 -8.47
N GLU A 223 -13.45 -9.64 -8.92
CA GLU A 223 -12.42 -10.10 -9.85
C GLU A 223 -11.52 -11.14 -9.17
N LYS A 224 -11.15 -10.89 -7.90
CA LYS A 224 -10.21 -11.74 -7.16
C LYS A 224 -10.90 -12.91 -6.45
N ASN A 225 -12.17 -12.76 -6.03
CA ASN A 225 -12.91 -13.77 -5.25
C ASN A 225 -14.42 -13.80 -5.60
N ASP A 226 -14.91 -14.97 -6.03
CA ASP A 226 -16.33 -15.24 -6.26
C ASP A 226 -16.99 -15.71 -4.95
N LEU A 227 -17.48 -14.79 -4.12
CA LEU A 227 -18.11 -15.13 -2.84
C LEU A 227 -19.64 -15.21 -2.95
N THR A 228 -20.22 -16.39 -2.70
CA THR A 228 -21.67 -16.57 -2.50
C THR A 228 -21.94 -17.56 -1.36
N PRO A 229 -23.16 -17.62 -0.77
CA PRO A 229 -23.48 -18.58 0.29
C PRO A 229 -23.26 -20.05 -0.08
N SER A 230 -23.48 -20.41 -1.36
CA SER A 230 -23.48 -21.80 -1.85
C SER A 230 -22.25 -22.19 -2.71
N LYS A 231 -21.47 -21.22 -3.19
CA LYS A 231 -20.28 -21.44 -4.02
C LYS A 231 -19.22 -20.38 -3.68
N ILE A 232 -17.98 -20.81 -3.46
CA ILE A 232 -16.84 -19.90 -3.30
C ILE A 232 -15.70 -20.23 -4.28
N GLY A 233 -15.30 -19.24 -5.07
CA GLY A 233 -14.10 -19.22 -5.90
C GLY A 233 -13.09 -18.25 -5.28
N LEU A 234 -11.93 -18.74 -4.84
CA LEU A 234 -10.96 -17.94 -4.08
C LEU A 234 -9.69 -17.69 -4.89
N SER A 235 -9.01 -16.56 -4.68
CA SER A 235 -7.66 -16.35 -5.23
C SER A 235 -6.68 -17.43 -4.76
N LYS A 236 -5.68 -17.78 -5.59
CA LYS A 236 -4.63 -18.76 -5.25
C LYS A 236 -3.77 -18.33 -4.05
N ILE A 237 -3.79 -17.06 -3.65
CA ILE A 237 -3.16 -16.57 -2.40
C ILE A 237 -3.63 -17.37 -1.18
N PHE A 238 -4.92 -17.70 -1.10
CA PHE A 238 -5.48 -18.54 -0.03
C PHE A 238 -5.06 -20.03 -0.10
N ALA A 239 -4.46 -20.47 -1.21
CA ALA A 239 -3.90 -21.80 -1.38
C ALA A 239 -2.39 -21.83 -1.10
N TRP A 240 -1.67 -20.78 -1.51
CA TRP A 240 -0.21 -20.68 -1.35
C TRP A 240 0.22 -20.39 0.08
N PHE A 241 -0.58 -19.61 0.81
CA PHE A 241 -0.29 -19.18 2.19
C PHE A 241 -1.31 -19.70 3.20
N ASP A 242 -1.90 -20.87 2.94
CA ASP A 242 -3.00 -21.44 3.71
C ASP A 242 -2.73 -21.49 5.23
N LYS A 243 -1.52 -21.90 5.62
CA LYS A 243 -1.05 -21.96 7.01
C LYS A 243 -1.02 -20.60 7.70
N ASP A 244 -0.64 -19.55 7.00
CA ASP A 244 -0.41 -18.23 7.59
C ASP A 244 -1.74 -17.65 8.12
N PHE A 245 -2.84 -17.85 7.38
CA PHE A 245 -4.20 -17.47 7.79
C PHE A 245 -4.74 -18.21 9.03
N LEU A 246 -4.08 -19.31 9.45
CA LEU A 246 -4.48 -20.16 10.57
C LEU A 246 -3.68 -19.91 11.86
N ILE A 247 -2.61 -19.10 11.82
CA ILE A 247 -1.66 -18.92 12.95
C ILE A 247 -2.35 -18.41 14.22
N ASN A 248 -3.37 -17.54 14.09
CA ASN A 248 -4.04 -16.87 15.21
C ASN A 248 -5.33 -17.61 15.64
N GLY A 249 -5.27 -18.93 15.75
CA GLY A 249 -6.38 -19.78 16.22
C GLY A 249 -7.57 -19.89 15.26
N THR A 250 -7.43 -19.40 14.02
CA THR A 250 -8.45 -19.51 12.98
C THR A 250 -8.62 -20.97 12.57
N GLY A 251 -9.84 -21.54 12.71
CA GLY A 251 -10.08 -22.95 12.42
C GLY A 251 -10.15 -23.30 10.92
N SER A 252 -10.34 -22.31 10.03
CA SER A 252 -10.34 -22.52 8.58
C SER A 252 -10.19 -21.23 7.77
N ILE A 253 -9.79 -21.35 6.50
CA ILE A 253 -9.79 -20.23 5.53
C ILE A 253 -11.18 -19.56 5.42
N ILE A 254 -12.28 -20.31 5.51
CA ILE A 254 -13.64 -19.73 5.46
C ILE A 254 -13.91 -18.89 6.72
N GLU A 255 -13.45 -19.35 7.89
CA GLU A 255 -13.55 -18.57 9.12
C GLU A 255 -12.72 -17.29 9.05
N TYR A 256 -11.50 -17.34 8.48
CA TYR A 256 -10.69 -16.15 8.23
C TYR A 256 -11.43 -15.15 7.33
N ILE A 257 -11.94 -15.62 6.18
CA ILE A 257 -12.67 -14.79 5.22
C ILE A 257 -13.91 -14.15 5.85
N ASN A 258 -14.66 -14.90 6.67
CA ASN A 258 -15.86 -14.41 7.37
C ASN A 258 -15.58 -13.27 8.38
N ARG A 259 -14.32 -12.98 8.74
CA ARG A 259 -13.97 -11.80 9.57
C ARG A 259 -13.99 -10.49 8.78
N TYR A 260 -13.86 -10.55 7.45
CA TYR A 260 -13.70 -9.39 6.58
C TYR A 260 -14.68 -9.36 5.39
N SER A 261 -15.38 -10.46 5.10
CA SER A 261 -16.34 -10.52 4.01
C SER A 261 -17.67 -9.86 4.36
N ASN A 262 -18.26 -9.17 3.38
CA ASN A 262 -19.60 -8.60 3.42
C ASN A 262 -20.70 -9.67 3.44
N ILE A 263 -20.38 -10.94 3.15
CA ILE A 263 -21.31 -12.06 3.24
C ILE A 263 -20.79 -13.16 4.17
N LYS A 264 -21.70 -13.83 4.88
CA LYS A 264 -21.35 -14.97 5.73
C LYS A 264 -21.39 -16.28 4.93
N ILE A 265 -20.23 -16.89 4.76
CA ILE A 265 -20.04 -18.15 4.06
C ILE A 265 -20.16 -19.31 5.06
N SER A 266 -20.88 -20.38 4.68
CA SER A 266 -20.96 -21.58 5.51
C SER A 266 -19.60 -22.29 5.58
N PRO A 267 -19.12 -22.74 6.75
CA PRO A 267 -17.86 -23.50 6.87
C PRO A 267 -17.81 -24.80 6.03
N LYS A 268 -18.98 -25.29 5.57
CA LYS A 268 -19.10 -26.49 4.72
C LYS A 268 -19.15 -26.18 3.22
N THR A 269 -19.13 -24.91 2.80
CA THR A 269 -19.23 -24.53 1.38
C THR A 269 -17.98 -25.00 0.61
N PRO A 270 -18.14 -25.80 -0.47
CA PRO A 270 -16.99 -26.25 -1.26
C PRO A 270 -16.24 -25.07 -1.91
N LYS A 271 -14.94 -24.99 -1.64
CA LYS A 271 -14.05 -24.00 -2.28
C LYS A 271 -13.39 -24.55 -3.55
N LYS A 272 -13.26 -23.68 -4.55
CA LYS A 272 -12.32 -23.83 -5.67
C LYS A 272 -11.39 -22.63 -5.68
N PHE A 273 -10.20 -22.80 -6.23
CA PHE A 273 -9.30 -21.66 -6.48
C PHE A 273 -9.47 -21.19 -7.93
N LYS A 274 -9.58 -19.88 -8.13
CA LYS A 274 -9.60 -19.23 -9.44
C LYS A 274 -8.24 -19.36 -10.11
N ASP A 275 -8.17 -19.19 -11.42
CA ASP A 275 -6.89 -19.00 -12.08
C ASP A 275 -6.23 -17.68 -11.69
N TYR A 276 -4.92 -17.58 -11.92
CA TYR A 276 -4.12 -16.46 -11.45
C TYR A 276 -3.42 -15.84 -12.65
N ASP A 277 -3.89 -14.64 -12.99
CA ASP A 277 -3.35 -13.82 -14.06
C ASP A 277 -2.06 -13.14 -13.60
N TRP A 278 -0.98 -13.41 -14.33
CA TRP A 278 0.36 -12.92 -14.07
C TRP A 278 0.73 -11.69 -14.90
N SER A 279 -0.15 -11.20 -15.79
CA SER A 279 0.05 -9.93 -16.48
C SER A 279 0.27 -8.78 -15.50
N LEU A 280 1.02 -7.75 -15.88
CA LEU A 280 1.27 -6.60 -15.01
C LEU A 280 -0.05 -5.93 -14.57
N ASN A 281 -0.03 -5.33 -13.38
CA ASN A 281 -1.15 -4.53 -12.85
C ASN A 281 -1.05 -3.06 -13.30
N ASN A 282 -1.11 -2.79 -14.61
CA ASN A 282 -0.94 -1.45 -15.21
C ASN A 282 -2.18 -0.88 -15.92
#